data_AF-A0A819IPQ4-F1
#
_entry.id   AF-A0A819IPQ4-F1
#
_cell.length_a   1.000
_cell.length_b   1.000
_cell.length_c   1.000
_cell.angle_alpha   90.00
_cell.angle_beta   90.00
_cell.angle_gamma   90.00
#
_symmetry.space_group_name_H-M   'P 1'
#
loop_
_entity.id
_entity.type
_entity.pdbx_description
1 polymer ?
#
loop_
_entity_poly.entity_id
_entity_poly.type
_entity_poly.pdbx_seq_one_letter_code
_entity_poly.pdbx_strand_id
1 'polypeptide(L)'
;MAEKHRSSKPSPSRSYHRSPSFSQHRSSKRQRYSPSSSHRDNSPTHYRNSSQRKNSTSLHRTSSHYSSTHCYSSPSQHPVFGHGSRFYLPSSNYRLVFVNNETSLQVMNQIMDHVAQCRLYAIDTESEMSNNELALVQVQSMPHQLPSYIIFIELHHLPSPKSEMYVYVKKLFDLIFRSTNKLYGWGNIYMELNSIQNLITRTEPAELINIQPHYAIWYERARILCRVQSLMNQPEEDNDVKNDRQVAAQPACSCHPVSPYKPSELWSLQKALFYASGLVIEKECTRSHWAQSLTSTSSSLSYYTQQKMIDYAKEDVMSVIFLLRPIMEQWTFTMIKDRTIDEVFMAFQPTKLPTLPKPHKKKNKNKNIDLGKFSRLLYGRDPGLSDEEIYLCQLIEAKDSNDNDVTANDGGVVPAVIEKSTEELTEALQHDLIDSSDDELLCGNDELNAAIQEQQFDQVENESTDVDLILNVKPDTPIEQAPQQQIQHKSVRLGRARRSSAWKKHNNKKRNNTKKKNRYRYFIKFDYYNRFPKKLIRKILRYYNIEFTHVKEDDDKRLLIGLKNSECEQDARRKLSSSMFNRNGYFHYRRKFGH
;
A
#
# COMPACT_ATOMS: atom_id res chain seq x y z
N MET A 1 -77.45 -18.87 8.36
CA MET A 1 -77.60 -18.35 6.99
C MET A 1 -76.21 -18.18 6.39
N ALA A 2 -75.98 -18.90 5.30
CA ALA A 2 -75.01 -18.72 4.20
C ALA A 2 -73.49 -18.62 4.47
N GLU A 3 -72.83 -19.70 4.07
CA GLU A 3 -71.42 -19.88 3.74
C GLU A 3 -70.89 -18.91 2.66
N LYS A 4 -69.57 -18.67 2.67
CA LYS A 4 -68.79 -18.53 1.43
C LYS A 4 -67.32 -18.92 1.66
N HIS A 5 -67.05 -20.21 1.53
CA HIS A 5 -65.72 -20.74 1.26
C HIS A 5 -65.33 -20.41 -0.20
N ARG A 6 -64.13 -19.84 -0.40
CA ARG A 6 -63.47 -19.82 -1.71
C ARG A 6 -62.24 -20.72 -1.66
N SER A 7 -62.32 -21.79 -2.43
CA SER A 7 -61.28 -22.77 -2.73
C SER A 7 -60.29 -22.20 -3.75
N SER A 8 -59.00 -22.20 -3.40
CA SER A 8 -57.90 -21.99 -4.34
C SER A 8 -57.40 -23.35 -4.84
N LYS A 9 -57.53 -23.59 -6.15
CA LYS A 9 -57.02 -24.77 -6.86
C LYS A 9 -55.48 -24.76 -6.95
N PRO A 10 -54.81 -25.92 -6.92
CA PRO A 10 -53.36 -26.03 -7.09
C PRO A 10 -52.95 -25.99 -8.57
N SER A 11 -51.82 -25.37 -8.86
CA SER A 11 -51.20 -25.30 -10.19
C SER A 11 -50.42 -26.59 -10.51
N PRO A 12 -50.39 -27.05 -11.78
CA PRO A 12 -49.77 -28.32 -12.14
C PRO A 12 -48.24 -28.21 -12.26
N SER A 13 -47.55 -29.12 -11.59
CA SER A 13 -46.13 -29.40 -11.71
C SER A 13 -45.77 -29.96 -13.10
N ARG A 14 -44.96 -29.25 -13.88
CA ARG A 14 -44.31 -29.77 -15.10
C ARG A 14 -43.00 -30.47 -14.72
N SER A 15 -43.02 -31.79 -14.70
CA SER A 15 -41.84 -32.65 -14.69
C SER A 15 -41.27 -32.78 -16.10
N TYR A 16 -40.03 -32.33 -16.32
CA TYR A 16 -39.28 -32.66 -17.54
C TYR A 16 -38.38 -33.87 -17.25
N HIS A 17 -38.84 -35.05 -17.68
CA HIS A 17 -37.98 -36.22 -17.89
C HIS A 17 -37.11 -35.96 -19.14
N ARG A 18 -35.79 -36.01 -18.99
CA ARG A 18 -34.85 -36.20 -20.10
C ARG A 18 -34.35 -37.65 -20.08
N SER A 19 -34.82 -38.44 -21.02
CA SER A 19 -34.24 -39.73 -21.37
C SER A 19 -33.10 -39.56 -22.40
N PRO A 20 -32.08 -40.42 -22.41
CA PRO A 20 -30.91 -40.28 -23.25
C PRO A 20 -31.14 -40.90 -24.64
N SER A 21 -30.85 -40.16 -25.70
CA SER A 21 -30.81 -40.67 -27.07
C SER A 21 -29.42 -41.19 -27.42
N PHE A 22 -29.36 -42.50 -27.65
CA PHE A 22 -28.30 -43.21 -28.36
C PHE A 22 -28.02 -42.59 -29.74
N SER A 23 -26.73 -42.43 -30.09
CA SER A 23 -26.29 -42.37 -31.49
C SER A 23 -25.03 -43.22 -31.66
N GLN A 24 -25.16 -44.28 -32.47
CA GLN A 24 -24.10 -45.18 -32.89
C GLN A 24 -23.24 -44.59 -34.02
N HIS A 25 -22.03 -45.16 -34.14
CA HIS A 25 -21.15 -45.26 -35.32
C HIS A 25 -20.43 -44.00 -35.85
N ARG A 26 -19.09 -43.98 -35.67
CA ARG A 26 -18.16 -44.42 -36.73
C ARG A 26 -16.72 -44.52 -36.20
N SER A 27 -16.20 -45.74 -36.28
CA SER A 27 -14.83 -46.15 -36.04
C SER A 27 -13.95 -45.85 -37.26
N SER A 28 -12.82 -45.17 -37.06
CA SER A 28 -11.73 -45.10 -38.03
C SER A 28 -10.43 -45.59 -37.39
N LYS A 29 -10.03 -46.79 -37.83
CA LYS A 29 -8.72 -47.41 -37.59
C LYS A 29 -7.63 -46.52 -38.19
N ARG A 30 -6.56 -46.27 -37.44
CA ARG A 30 -5.23 -45.98 -38.02
C ARG A 30 -4.19 -46.83 -37.31
N GLN A 31 -3.85 -47.94 -37.95
CA GLN A 31 -2.64 -48.72 -37.72
C GLN A 31 -1.43 -47.81 -37.97
N ARG A 32 -0.43 -47.86 -37.08
CA ARG A 32 0.95 -47.50 -37.43
C ARG A 32 1.85 -48.69 -37.13
N TYR A 33 2.56 -49.04 -38.18
CA TYR A 33 3.56 -50.09 -38.30
C TYR A 33 4.73 -49.88 -37.35
N SER A 34 5.17 -50.97 -36.74
CA SER A 34 6.57 -51.18 -36.35
C SER A 34 7.39 -51.57 -37.57
N PRO A 35 8.69 -51.22 -37.61
CA PRO A 35 9.65 -52.18 -38.10
C PRO A 35 10.86 -52.33 -37.17
N SER A 36 11.35 -53.56 -37.15
CA SER A 36 12.50 -54.09 -36.44
C SER A 36 13.76 -54.16 -37.32
N SER A 37 14.93 -54.16 -36.66
CA SER A 37 16.28 -54.57 -37.11
C SER A 37 16.99 -53.60 -38.09
N SER A 38 18.31 -53.41 -38.10
CA SER A 38 19.44 -54.26 -37.75
C SER A 38 20.76 -53.44 -37.67
N HIS A 39 21.78 -54.01 -37.01
CA HIS A 39 23.24 -53.88 -37.22
C HIS A 39 23.89 -52.53 -37.62
N ARG A 40 24.94 -52.07 -36.91
CA ARG A 40 26.36 -52.51 -37.04
C ARG A 40 27.32 -51.56 -36.28
N ASP A 41 28.52 -52.07 -36.06
CA ASP A 41 29.65 -51.56 -35.28
C ASP A 41 30.32 -50.27 -35.78
N ASN A 42 30.92 -49.50 -34.86
CA ASN A 42 32.37 -49.22 -34.78
C ASN A 42 32.70 -47.83 -34.16
N SER A 43 33.53 -47.89 -33.11
CA SER A 43 34.46 -46.86 -32.60
C SER A 43 35.41 -46.33 -33.71
N PRO A 44 36.32 -45.33 -33.54
CA PRO A 44 36.89 -44.83 -32.28
C PRO A 44 37.25 -43.33 -32.17
N THR A 45 37.73 -43.01 -30.97
CA THR A 45 38.50 -41.86 -30.47
C THR A 45 39.68 -41.41 -31.35
N HIS A 46 39.96 -40.09 -31.39
CA HIS A 46 41.34 -39.58 -31.41
C HIS A 46 41.48 -38.18 -30.80
N TYR A 47 42.41 -38.11 -29.84
CA TYR A 47 43.18 -36.95 -29.38
C TYR A 47 43.91 -36.24 -30.53
N ARG A 48 44.04 -34.91 -30.49
CA ARG A 48 45.35 -34.26 -30.71
C ARG A 48 45.45 -32.83 -30.16
N ASN A 49 46.61 -32.62 -29.55
CA ASN A 49 47.13 -31.47 -28.84
C ASN A 49 47.60 -30.31 -29.73
N SER A 50 47.86 -29.20 -29.02
CA SER A 50 49.10 -28.40 -29.04
C SER A 50 49.29 -27.26 -30.05
N SER A 51 49.34 -26.07 -29.45
CA SER A 51 50.50 -25.15 -29.44
C SER A 51 50.79 -24.31 -30.69
N GLN A 52 50.83 -22.98 -30.54
CA GLN A 52 52.07 -22.25 -30.20
C GLN A 52 51.87 -20.71 -30.24
N ARG A 53 52.39 -20.06 -29.18
CA ARG A 53 53.21 -18.83 -29.12
C ARG A 53 52.98 -17.69 -30.14
N LYS A 54 52.94 -16.46 -29.63
CA LYS A 54 54.09 -15.52 -29.65
C LYS A 54 53.86 -14.27 -28.78
N ASN A 55 54.99 -13.77 -28.29
CA ASN A 55 55.21 -12.77 -27.23
C ASN A 55 55.16 -11.31 -27.72
N SER A 56 55.14 -10.41 -26.70
CA SER A 56 55.88 -9.12 -26.58
C SER A 56 55.37 -7.95 -27.45
N THR A 57 55.29 -6.70 -27.00
CA THR A 57 56.25 -5.87 -26.23
C THR A 57 55.59 -4.67 -25.53
N SER A 58 56.33 -4.12 -24.56
CA SER A 58 56.15 -2.91 -23.74
C SER A 58 56.03 -1.57 -24.47
N LEU A 59 55.50 -0.53 -23.80
CA LEU A 59 56.14 0.81 -23.75
C LEU A 59 55.53 1.76 -22.69
N HIS A 60 56.34 2.77 -22.35
CA HIS A 60 56.39 3.62 -21.17
C HIS A 60 55.40 4.82 -21.09
N ARG A 61 55.18 5.26 -19.83
CA ARG A 61 55.03 6.64 -19.29
C ARG A 61 54.80 7.79 -20.28
N THR A 62 53.86 8.68 -19.95
CA THR A 62 54.18 10.09 -19.58
C THR A 62 53.03 10.75 -18.81
N SER A 63 53.44 11.58 -17.86
CA SER A 63 52.67 12.43 -16.96
C SER A 63 52.35 13.76 -17.64
N SER A 64 51.14 14.28 -17.50
CA SER A 64 50.87 15.71 -17.66
C SER A 64 49.83 16.21 -16.67
N HIS A 65 50.25 17.23 -15.92
CA HIS A 65 49.45 18.09 -15.06
C HIS A 65 48.39 18.84 -15.87
N TYR A 66 47.14 18.85 -15.39
CA TYR A 66 46.17 19.88 -15.72
C TYR A 66 45.41 20.27 -14.45
N SER A 67 45.77 21.45 -13.92
CA SER A 67 45.02 22.16 -12.90
C SER A 67 43.71 22.65 -13.52
N SER A 68 42.58 22.13 -13.05
CA SER A 68 41.24 22.67 -13.34
C SER A 68 40.67 23.21 -12.05
N THR A 69 40.66 24.53 -11.92
CA THR A 69 39.87 25.28 -10.95
C THR A 69 38.40 25.08 -11.25
N HIS A 70 37.77 24.11 -10.57
CA HIS A 70 36.32 23.95 -10.59
C HIS A 70 35.67 24.92 -9.60
N CYS A 71 34.82 25.80 -10.15
CA CYS A 71 33.87 26.61 -9.40
C CYS A 71 32.97 25.70 -8.55
N TYR A 72 33.02 25.90 -7.23
CA TYR A 72 32.12 25.27 -6.28
C TYR A 72 30.69 25.67 -6.61
N SER A 73 29.92 24.70 -7.11
CA SER A 73 28.47 24.81 -7.21
C SER A 73 27.93 24.80 -5.78
N SER A 74 27.13 25.81 -5.43
CA SER A 74 26.53 25.97 -4.10
C SER A 74 25.88 24.67 -3.63
N PRO A 75 26.15 24.20 -2.40
CA PRO A 75 25.50 23.00 -1.88
C PRO A 75 24.00 23.23 -1.87
N SER A 76 23.25 22.30 -2.46
CA SER A 76 21.79 22.34 -2.44
C SER A 76 21.34 22.37 -0.98
N GLN A 77 20.69 23.47 -0.61
CA GLN A 77 20.01 23.63 0.68
C GLN A 77 18.80 22.69 0.71
N HIS A 78 19.04 21.38 0.79
CA HIS A 78 18.01 20.47 1.25
C HIS A 78 17.81 20.76 2.74
N PRO A 79 16.60 21.13 3.17
CA PRO A 79 16.32 21.31 4.58
C PRO A 79 16.75 20.04 5.31
N VAL A 80 17.69 20.18 6.24
CA VAL A 80 18.12 19.12 7.14
C VAL A 80 16.95 18.90 8.09
N PHE A 81 16.04 18.01 7.72
CA PHE A 81 15.09 17.50 8.68
C PHE A 81 15.89 16.79 9.76
N GLY A 82 15.72 17.24 11.01
CA GLY A 82 16.25 16.50 12.15
C GLY A 82 15.82 15.04 12.07
N HIS A 83 16.63 14.15 12.64
CA HIS A 83 16.28 12.74 12.74
C HIS A 83 14.85 12.62 13.29
N GLY A 84 13.92 12.15 12.45
CA GLY A 84 12.51 12.05 12.82
C GLY A 84 12.37 11.16 14.05
N SER A 85 11.43 11.50 14.94
CA SER A 85 11.15 10.68 16.11
C SER A 85 10.43 9.40 15.70
N ARG A 86 10.74 8.27 16.35
CA ARG A 86 10.04 7.02 16.08
C ARG A 86 8.55 7.18 16.44
N PHE A 87 7.68 6.70 15.57
CA PHE A 87 6.25 6.62 15.87
C PHE A 87 6.02 5.55 16.94
N TYR A 88 5.49 5.93 18.10
CA TYR A 88 5.26 5.01 19.21
C TYR A 88 3.98 5.39 19.96
N LEU A 89 3.18 4.37 20.31
CA LEU A 89 2.01 4.50 21.17
C LEU A 89 2.20 3.66 22.44
N PRO A 90 1.87 4.18 23.64
CA PRO A 90 1.87 3.39 24.86
C PRO A 90 0.94 2.17 24.77
N SER A 91 1.39 1.04 25.30
CA SER A 91 0.62 -0.20 25.36
C SER A 91 -0.66 -0.11 26.19
N SER A 92 -0.79 0.88 27.07
CA SER A 92 -2.04 1.15 27.82
C SER A 92 -3.23 1.47 26.92
N ASN A 93 -2.99 1.96 25.70
CA ASN A 93 -4.03 2.45 24.80
C ASN A 93 -4.55 1.38 23.83
N TYR A 94 -3.90 0.23 23.78
CA TYR A 94 -4.27 -0.82 22.85
C TYR A 94 -4.02 -2.22 23.40
N ARG A 95 -4.81 -3.17 22.92
CA ARG A 95 -4.59 -4.59 23.11
C ARG A 95 -4.20 -5.21 21.78
N LEU A 96 -3.01 -5.79 21.71
CA LEU A 96 -2.55 -6.55 20.56
C LEU A 96 -3.05 -7.99 20.67
N VAL A 97 -3.66 -8.50 19.60
CA VAL A 97 -4.16 -9.87 19.52
C VAL A 97 -3.82 -10.49 18.17
N PHE A 98 -3.54 -11.80 18.19
CA PHE A 98 -3.19 -12.57 17.01
C PHE A 98 -4.26 -13.62 16.74
N VAL A 99 -4.67 -13.70 15.48
CA VAL A 99 -5.65 -14.66 14.96
C VAL A 99 -4.94 -15.61 14.01
N ASN A 100 -4.68 -16.81 14.52
CA ASN A 100 -3.96 -17.90 13.87
C ASN A 100 -4.47 -19.26 14.43
N ASN A 101 -3.74 -20.35 14.18
CA ASN A 101 -4.07 -21.71 14.57
C ASN A 101 -3.86 -21.98 16.07
N GLU A 102 -3.16 -21.11 16.78
CA GLU A 102 -2.90 -21.18 18.23
C GLU A 102 -3.88 -20.31 19.04
N THR A 103 -4.72 -19.50 18.39
CA THR A 103 -5.70 -18.63 19.07
C THR A 103 -6.72 -19.46 19.83
N SER A 104 -6.84 -19.22 21.14
CA SER A 104 -7.81 -19.91 21.98
C SER A 104 -9.24 -19.40 21.77
N LEU A 105 -10.23 -20.23 22.10
CA LEU A 105 -11.64 -19.88 21.99
C LEU A 105 -12.01 -18.69 22.90
N GLN A 106 -11.39 -18.61 24.07
CA GLN A 106 -11.59 -17.50 25.00
C GLN A 106 -11.14 -16.17 24.40
N VAL A 107 -9.93 -16.12 23.82
CA VAL A 107 -9.41 -14.91 23.15
C VAL A 107 -10.30 -14.54 21.96
N MET A 108 -10.70 -15.53 21.16
CA MET A 108 -11.60 -15.30 20.03
C MET A 108 -12.95 -14.70 20.45
N ASN A 109 -13.57 -15.21 21.51
CA ASN A 109 -14.82 -14.66 22.05
C ASN A 109 -14.63 -13.22 22.53
N GLN A 110 -13.55 -12.91 23.26
CA GLN A 110 -13.24 -11.54 23.67
C GLN A 110 -13.10 -10.58 22.48
N ILE A 111 -12.45 -11.03 21.40
CA ILE A 111 -12.32 -10.23 20.17
C ILE A 111 -13.69 -10.01 19.52
N MET A 112 -14.51 -11.06 19.40
CA MET A 112 -15.84 -10.95 18.80
C MET A 112 -16.75 -10.00 19.58
N ASP A 113 -16.74 -10.06 20.91
CA ASP A 113 -17.55 -9.18 21.76
C ASP A 113 -17.15 -7.71 21.55
N HIS A 114 -15.85 -7.43 21.49
CA HIS A 114 -15.31 -6.09 21.21
C HIS A 114 -15.68 -5.59 19.80
N VAL A 115 -15.44 -6.40 18.77
CA VAL A 115 -15.73 -6.06 17.36
C VAL A 115 -17.24 -5.90 17.13
N ALA A 116 -18.08 -6.66 17.83
CA ALA A 116 -19.53 -6.54 17.72
C ALA A 116 -20.03 -5.13 18.11
N GLN A 117 -19.33 -4.46 19.03
CA GLN A 117 -19.65 -3.11 19.51
C GLN A 117 -18.99 -2.00 18.67
N CYS A 118 -17.91 -2.30 17.95
CA CYS A 118 -17.18 -1.34 17.13
C CYS A 118 -17.77 -1.16 15.72
N ARG A 119 -17.67 0.07 15.18
CA ARG A 119 -18.16 0.44 13.83
C ARG A 119 -17.11 1.04 12.91
N LEU A 120 -16.02 1.53 13.48
CA LEU A 120 -14.95 2.22 12.77
C LEU A 120 -13.65 1.44 12.95
N TYR A 121 -12.94 1.24 11.84
CA TYR A 121 -11.71 0.46 11.83
C TYR A 121 -10.68 1.10 10.90
N ALA A 122 -9.40 0.98 11.23
CA ALA A 122 -8.33 1.08 10.25
C ALA A 122 -7.93 -0.33 9.80
N ILE A 123 -7.54 -0.44 8.55
CA ILE A 123 -7.08 -1.69 7.95
C ILE A 123 -5.85 -1.42 7.10
N ASP A 124 -4.90 -2.35 7.21
CA ASP A 124 -3.74 -2.41 6.34
C ASP A 124 -3.36 -3.88 6.09
N THR A 125 -2.52 -4.12 5.10
CA THR A 125 -2.16 -5.48 4.70
C THR A 125 -0.69 -5.62 4.35
N GLU A 126 -0.16 -6.82 4.57
CA GLU A 126 1.20 -7.16 4.17
C GLU A 126 1.21 -8.45 3.35
N SER A 127 1.96 -8.40 2.25
CA SER A 127 2.10 -9.52 1.32
C SER A 127 3.50 -10.11 1.41
N GLU A 128 3.59 -11.43 1.27
CA GLU A 128 4.87 -12.12 1.21
C GLU A 128 5.57 -11.80 -0.12
N MET A 129 6.78 -11.24 -0.08
CA MET A 129 7.47 -10.76 -1.29
C MET A 129 7.83 -11.88 -2.27
N SER A 130 8.06 -13.10 -1.78
CA SER A 130 8.50 -14.23 -2.62
C SER A 130 7.42 -14.72 -3.60
N ASN A 131 6.15 -14.65 -3.23
CA ASN A 131 5.01 -15.12 -4.04
C ASN A 131 3.95 -14.03 -4.29
N ASN A 132 4.07 -12.87 -3.65
CA ASN A 132 3.10 -11.77 -3.67
C ASN A 132 1.70 -12.22 -3.18
N GLU A 133 1.65 -13.21 -2.29
CA GLU A 133 0.42 -13.63 -1.63
C GLU A 133 0.18 -12.78 -0.38
N LEU A 134 -1.08 -12.44 -0.14
CA LEU A 134 -1.49 -11.75 1.07
C LEU A 134 -1.21 -12.66 2.28
N ALA A 135 -0.40 -12.17 3.22
CA ALA A 135 0.09 -12.98 4.33
C ALA A 135 -0.45 -12.51 5.69
N LEU A 136 -0.63 -11.19 5.85
CA LEU A 136 -1.11 -10.59 7.08
C LEU A 136 -2.18 -9.54 6.77
N VAL A 137 -3.28 -9.58 7.53
CA VAL A 137 -4.26 -8.49 7.60
C VAL A 137 -4.17 -7.86 8.98
N GLN A 138 -4.04 -6.54 9.02
CA GLN A 138 -3.93 -5.74 10.22
C GLN A 138 -5.23 -4.95 10.36
N VAL A 139 -5.94 -5.10 11.48
CA VAL A 139 -7.16 -4.35 11.75
C VAL A 139 -7.04 -3.66 13.10
N GLN A 140 -7.20 -2.35 13.13
CA GLN A 140 -7.31 -1.60 14.38
C GLN A 140 -8.74 -1.10 14.56
N SER A 141 -9.38 -1.46 15.67
CA SER A 141 -10.69 -0.91 16.04
C SER A 141 -10.56 0.52 16.56
N MET A 142 -11.54 1.37 16.27
CA MET A 142 -11.71 2.68 16.91
C MET A 142 -12.94 2.62 17.84
N PRO A 143 -12.77 2.24 19.12
CA PRO A 143 -13.87 2.17 20.09
C PRO A 143 -14.18 3.55 20.69
N HIS A 144 -15.36 3.71 21.30
CA HIS A 144 -15.71 4.94 22.04
C HIS A 144 -14.87 5.12 23.31
N GLN A 145 -14.34 4.03 23.86
CA GLN A 145 -13.51 4.01 25.06
C GLN A 145 -12.32 3.07 24.80
N LEU A 146 -11.13 3.47 25.25
CA LEU A 146 -9.93 2.65 25.18
C LEU A 146 -10.04 1.41 26.10
N PRO A 147 -9.32 0.31 25.82
CA PRO A 147 -8.29 0.17 24.79
C PRO A 147 -8.82 -0.13 23.38
N SER A 148 -8.10 0.32 22.36
CA SER A 148 -8.29 -0.14 20.98
C SER A 148 -7.76 -1.56 20.80
N TYR A 149 -8.37 -2.38 19.95
CA TYR A 149 -7.83 -3.69 19.59
C TYR A 149 -7.05 -3.57 18.29
N ILE A 150 -5.83 -4.10 18.28
CA ILE A 150 -5.02 -4.32 17.07
C ILE A 150 -4.99 -5.81 16.83
N ILE A 151 -5.65 -6.21 15.75
CA ILE A 151 -5.90 -7.60 15.40
C ILE A 151 -5.03 -7.94 14.21
N PHE A 152 -4.08 -8.83 14.40
CA PHE A 152 -3.27 -9.41 13.35
C PHE A 152 -3.86 -10.76 12.95
N ILE A 153 -4.22 -10.89 11.68
CA ILE A 153 -4.77 -12.12 11.11
C ILE A 153 -3.72 -12.72 10.19
N GLU A 154 -3.06 -13.78 10.65
CA GLU A 154 -1.96 -14.46 9.95
C GLU A 154 -2.53 -15.50 8.99
N LEU A 155 -2.69 -15.13 7.71
CA LEU A 155 -3.47 -15.90 6.74
C LEU A 155 -2.88 -17.30 6.45
N HIS A 156 -1.56 -17.42 6.45
CA HIS A 156 -0.86 -18.71 6.27
C HIS A 156 -0.92 -19.61 7.51
N HIS A 157 -1.28 -19.05 8.65
CA HIS A 157 -1.35 -19.75 9.93
C HIS A 157 -2.79 -19.89 10.43
N LEU A 158 -3.80 -19.69 9.59
CA LEU A 158 -5.19 -19.89 10.00
C LEU A 158 -5.47 -21.36 10.37
N PRO A 159 -6.44 -21.62 11.27
CA PRO A 159 -6.90 -22.97 11.56
C PRO A 159 -7.38 -23.70 10.31
N SER A 160 -7.37 -25.04 10.34
CA SER A 160 -7.89 -25.86 9.25
C SER A 160 -9.32 -25.44 8.86
N PRO A 161 -9.68 -25.35 7.57
CA PRO A 161 -11.03 -24.98 7.13
C PRO A 161 -12.16 -25.88 7.64
N LYS A 162 -11.83 -27.08 8.13
CA LYS A 162 -12.76 -28.04 8.73
C LYS A 162 -12.93 -27.87 10.25
N SER A 163 -12.08 -27.05 10.88
CA SER A 163 -12.10 -26.84 12.33
C SER A 163 -13.22 -25.89 12.75
N GLU A 164 -13.69 -26.05 13.98
CA GLU A 164 -14.65 -25.11 14.58
C GLU A 164 -14.04 -23.70 14.67
N MET A 165 -12.76 -23.58 15.04
CA MET A 165 -12.08 -22.28 15.14
C MET A 165 -12.10 -21.50 13.81
N TYR A 166 -11.98 -22.17 12.67
CA TYR A 166 -12.09 -21.51 11.36
C TYR A 166 -13.49 -20.90 11.12
N VAL A 167 -14.54 -21.49 11.67
CA VAL A 167 -15.89 -20.91 11.65
C VAL A 167 -15.92 -19.60 12.45
N TYR A 168 -15.24 -19.56 13.61
CA TYR A 168 -15.09 -18.32 14.38
C TYR A 168 -14.29 -17.26 13.64
N VAL A 169 -13.20 -17.63 12.95
CA VAL A 169 -12.45 -16.69 12.09
C VAL A 169 -13.38 -16.09 11.03
N LYS A 170 -14.19 -16.89 10.34
CA LYS A 170 -15.18 -16.36 9.38
C LYS A 170 -16.19 -15.42 10.02
N LYS A 171 -16.73 -15.77 11.19
CA LYS A 171 -17.64 -14.89 11.94
C LYS A 171 -16.97 -13.57 12.31
N LEU A 172 -15.69 -13.59 12.70
CA LEU A 172 -14.91 -12.38 12.97
C LEU A 172 -14.80 -11.50 11.72
N PHE A 173 -14.45 -12.06 10.56
CA PHE A 173 -14.47 -11.32 9.29
C PHE A 173 -15.86 -10.75 9.00
N ASP A 174 -16.93 -11.54 9.17
CA ASP A 174 -18.29 -11.05 8.94
C ASP A 174 -18.70 -9.90 9.88
N LEU A 175 -18.18 -9.89 11.10
CA LEU A 175 -18.40 -8.81 12.07
C LEU A 175 -17.60 -7.55 11.74
N ILE A 176 -16.35 -7.68 11.30
CA ILE A 176 -15.49 -6.56 10.87
C ILE A 176 -16.00 -5.95 9.57
N PHE A 177 -16.35 -6.78 8.58
CA PHE A 177 -16.72 -6.36 7.22
C PHE A 177 -18.23 -6.24 6.99
N ARG A 178 -19.04 -6.11 8.04
CA ARG A 178 -20.48 -5.85 7.90
C ARG A 178 -20.76 -4.46 7.31
N SER A 179 -21.83 -4.34 6.53
CA SER A 179 -22.26 -3.10 5.85
C SER A 179 -22.45 -1.86 6.72
N THR A 180 -22.61 -2.04 8.04
CA THR A 180 -22.72 -0.93 9.01
C THR A 180 -21.37 -0.40 9.49
N ASN A 181 -20.27 -1.05 9.12
CA ASN A 181 -18.92 -0.64 9.50
C ASN A 181 -18.25 0.16 8.37
N LYS A 182 -17.29 0.98 8.77
CA LYS A 182 -16.38 1.71 7.88
C LYS A 182 -14.94 1.29 8.17
N LEU A 183 -14.22 0.91 7.12
CA LEU A 183 -12.82 0.55 7.21
C LEU A 183 -12.00 1.55 6.40
N TYR A 184 -11.08 2.23 7.08
CA TYR A 184 -10.17 3.20 6.48
C TYR A 184 -8.83 2.54 6.22
N GLY A 185 -8.30 2.67 5.01
CA GLY A 185 -6.99 2.14 4.67
C GLY A 185 -6.18 3.08 3.81
N TRP A 186 -4.87 2.87 3.78
CA TRP A 186 -3.93 3.67 3.00
C TRP A 186 -3.68 3.05 1.62
N GLY A 187 -4.62 3.23 0.70
CA GLY A 187 -4.54 2.62 -0.63
C GLY A 187 -5.82 1.90 -1.02
N ASN A 188 -5.75 1.07 -2.06
CA ASN A 188 -6.92 0.37 -2.58
C ASN A 188 -7.08 -1.01 -1.91
N ILE A 189 -7.61 -0.99 -0.69
CA ILE A 189 -7.83 -2.19 0.14
C ILE A 189 -8.68 -3.25 -0.57
N TYR A 190 -9.62 -2.85 -1.43
CA TYR A 190 -10.44 -3.81 -2.18
C TYR A 190 -9.59 -4.75 -3.05
N MET A 191 -8.53 -4.21 -3.67
CA MET A 191 -7.62 -5.01 -4.51
C MET A 191 -6.76 -5.95 -3.67
N GLU A 192 -6.34 -5.49 -2.49
CA GLU A 192 -5.48 -6.25 -1.59
C GLU A 192 -6.22 -7.43 -0.95
N LEU A 193 -7.49 -7.24 -0.57
CA LEU A 193 -8.32 -8.30 0.05
C LEU A 193 -8.91 -9.30 -0.96
N ASN A 194 -8.64 -9.15 -2.25
CA ASN A 194 -9.26 -9.98 -3.29
C ASN A 194 -8.94 -11.48 -3.13
N SER A 195 -7.76 -11.83 -2.60
CA SER A 195 -7.34 -13.23 -2.38
C SER A 195 -8.10 -13.93 -1.25
N ILE A 196 -8.70 -13.18 -0.32
CA ILE A 196 -9.37 -13.73 0.86
C ILE A 196 -10.89 -13.54 0.85
N GLN A 197 -11.49 -13.32 -0.33
CA GLN A 197 -12.95 -13.17 -0.46
C GLN A 197 -13.73 -14.37 0.10
N ASN A 198 -13.13 -15.56 0.15
CA ASN A 198 -13.73 -16.75 0.75
C ASN A 198 -13.89 -16.66 2.29
N LEU A 199 -13.19 -15.74 2.95
CA LEU A 199 -13.34 -15.45 4.39
C LEU A 199 -14.46 -14.44 4.67
N ILE A 200 -14.84 -13.64 3.67
CA ILE A 200 -15.87 -12.61 3.78
C ILE A 200 -17.16 -13.14 3.16
N THR A 201 -18.15 -13.53 3.97
CA THR A 201 -19.31 -14.28 3.45
C THR A 201 -20.49 -13.40 3.02
N ARG A 202 -20.45 -12.10 3.33
CA ARG A 202 -21.61 -11.21 3.19
C ARG A 202 -21.84 -10.67 1.78
N THR A 203 -23.11 -10.50 1.45
CA THR A 203 -23.59 -9.90 0.19
C THR A 203 -23.42 -8.39 0.12
N GLU A 204 -23.48 -7.71 1.27
CA GLU A 204 -23.23 -6.27 1.38
C GLU A 204 -21.95 -6.03 2.21
N PRO A 205 -20.83 -5.70 1.56
CA PRO A 205 -19.58 -5.46 2.26
C PRO A 205 -19.61 -4.11 2.98
N ALA A 206 -18.77 -4.00 4.02
CA ALA A 206 -18.47 -2.73 4.67
C ALA A 206 -17.97 -1.67 3.67
N GLU A 207 -18.12 -0.40 4.05
CA GLU A 207 -17.57 0.71 3.28
C GLU A 207 -16.04 0.74 3.43
N LEU A 208 -15.32 0.36 2.36
CA LEU A 208 -13.86 0.45 2.30
C LEU A 208 -13.45 1.82 1.76
N ILE A 209 -12.78 2.61 2.59
CA ILE A 209 -12.46 4.02 2.31
C ILE A 209 -10.94 4.17 2.17
N ASN A 210 -10.50 4.55 0.96
CA ASN A 210 -9.11 4.91 0.72
C ASN A 210 -8.84 6.36 1.14
N ILE A 211 -8.03 6.56 2.17
CA ILE A 211 -7.74 7.90 2.70
C ILE A 211 -6.56 8.60 2.00
N GLN A 212 -5.71 7.84 1.31
CA GLN A 212 -4.49 8.34 0.66
C GLN A 212 -4.75 9.52 -0.31
N PRO A 213 -5.79 9.53 -1.17
CA PRO A 213 -6.07 10.67 -2.06
C PRO A 213 -6.48 11.95 -1.32
N HIS A 214 -6.98 11.85 -0.09
CA HIS A 214 -7.43 12.99 0.71
C HIS A 214 -6.27 13.68 1.42
N TYR A 215 -5.18 12.95 1.69
CA TYR A 215 -4.00 13.49 2.37
C TYR A 215 -3.39 14.69 1.64
N ALA A 216 -3.17 14.60 0.33
CA ALA A 216 -2.52 15.69 -0.42
C ALA A 216 -3.32 17.01 -0.36
N ILE A 217 -4.65 16.92 -0.36
CA ILE A 217 -5.55 18.08 -0.24
C ILE A 217 -5.45 18.67 1.16
N TRP A 218 -5.51 17.82 2.17
CA TRP A 218 -5.37 18.23 3.57
C TRP A 218 -4.01 18.88 3.82
N TYR A 219 -2.91 18.24 3.40
CA TYR A 219 -1.54 18.71 3.62
C TYR A 219 -1.32 20.10 3.01
N GLU A 220 -1.78 20.32 1.78
CA GLU A 220 -1.66 21.62 1.12
C GLU A 220 -2.44 22.71 1.88
N ARG A 221 -3.65 22.39 2.34
CA ARG A 221 -4.45 23.30 3.16
C ARG A 221 -3.75 23.61 4.50
N ALA A 222 -3.31 22.60 5.23
CA ALA A 222 -2.62 22.75 6.51
C ALA A 222 -1.36 23.61 6.37
N ARG A 223 -0.62 23.43 5.27
CA ARG A 223 0.55 24.25 4.92
C ARG A 223 0.23 25.71 4.64
N ILE A 224 -0.86 25.98 3.91
CA ILE A 224 -1.33 27.35 3.69
C ILE A 224 -1.71 28.00 5.02
N LEU A 225 -2.41 27.28 5.90
CA LEU A 225 -2.79 27.79 7.23
C LEU A 225 -1.56 28.05 8.12
N CYS A 226 -0.58 27.15 8.14
CA CYS A 226 0.72 27.38 8.79
C CYS A 226 1.31 28.73 8.35
N ARG A 227 1.39 28.92 7.04
CA ARG A 227 2.01 30.10 6.44
C ARG A 227 1.30 31.38 6.88
N VAL A 228 -0.03 31.39 6.83
CA VAL A 228 -0.83 32.56 7.26
C VAL A 228 -0.57 32.87 8.73
N GLN A 229 -0.59 31.85 9.60
CA GLN A 229 -0.32 32.04 11.02
C GLN A 229 1.11 32.57 11.28
N SER A 230 2.10 32.06 10.55
CA SER A 230 3.48 32.53 10.65
C SER A 230 3.65 33.99 10.24
N LEU A 231 2.87 34.48 9.26
CA LEU A 231 2.89 35.88 8.83
C LEU A 231 2.21 36.79 9.86
N MET A 232 1.13 36.32 10.49
CA MET A 232 0.43 37.07 11.54
C MET A 232 1.24 37.21 12.83
N ASN A 233 2.15 36.27 13.10
CA ASN A 233 3.00 36.28 14.29
C ASN A 233 4.33 37.00 14.09
N GLN A 234 4.60 37.59 12.91
CA GLN A 234 5.79 38.42 12.76
C GLN A 234 5.57 39.69 13.59
N PRO A 235 6.46 40.01 14.55
CA PRO A 235 6.38 41.27 15.27
C PRO A 235 6.38 42.39 14.22
N GLU A 236 5.52 43.40 14.39
CA GLU A 236 5.51 44.59 13.54
C GLU A 236 6.89 45.26 13.64
N GLU A 237 7.83 44.86 12.78
CA GLU A 237 9.13 45.51 12.69
C GLU A 237 8.89 46.96 12.27
N ASP A 238 9.40 47.89 13.08
CA ASP A 238 9.19 49.33 12.95
C ASP A 238 9.27 49.80 11.49
N ASN A 239 8.19 50.43 11.03
CA ASN A 239 7.84 50.75 9.64
C ASN A 239 8.76 51.76 8.91
N ASP A 240 9.96 52.05 9.43
CA ASP A 240 10.80 53.15 8.95
C ASP A 240 11.77 52.77 7.82
N VAL A 241 11.82 51.52 7.37
CA VAL A 241 12.63 51.12 6.20
C VAL A 241 11.73 50.78 5.00
N LYS A 242 11.03 51.79 4.49
CA LYS A 242 10.33 51.76 3.19
C LYS A 242 11.35 51.73 2.06
N ASN A 243 11.78 50.56 1.63
CA ASN A 243 12.52 50.41 0.38
C ASN A 243 12.05 49.17 -0.38
N ASP A 244 11.31 49.40 -1.46
CA ASP A 244 11.29 48.73 -2.78
C ASP A 244 11.69 47.25 -2.89
N ARG A 245 11.43 46.43 -1.86
CA ARG A 245 11.58 44.99 -1.95
C ARG A 245 10.43 44.45 -2.78
N GLN A 246 10.71 44.35 -4.07
CA GLN A 246 10.09 43.44 -5.02
C GLN A 246 9.55 42.22 -4.29
N VAL A 247 8.29 41.87 -4.60
CA VAL A 247 7.56 40.68 -4.17
C VAL A 247 8.35 39.42 -4.57
N ALA A 248 9.45 39.17 -3.88
CA ALA A 248 10.28 37.99 -4.02
C ALA A 248 9.43 36.81 -3.61
N ALA A 249 9.55 35.72 -4.39
CA ALA A 249 8.77 34.51 -4.28
C ALA A 249 8.38 34.20 -2.83
N GLN A 250 7.09 34.40 -2.55
CA GLN A 250 6.38 34.13 -1.31
C GLN A 250 7.05 32.96 -0.54
N PRO A 251 7.77 33.23 0.57
CA PRO A 251 8.61 32.22 1.24
C PRO A 251 7.76 31.03 1.68
N ALA A 252 8.30 29.82 1.53
CA ALA A 252 7.68 28.62 2.05
C ALA A 252 7.48 28.75 3.57
N CYS A 253 6.43 28.13 4.13
CA CYS A 253 6.26 28.01 5.59
C CYS A 253 7.56 27.40 6.16
N SER A 254 8.23 28.10 7.07
CA SER A 254 9.56 27.70 7.57
C SER A 254 9.53 26.40 8.36
N CYS A 255 8.39 26.07 8.97
CA CYS A 255 8.26 24.85 9.77
C CYS A 255 7.84 23.60 8.96
N HIS A 256 7.37 23.74 7.71
CA HIS A 256 6.97 22.58 6.89
C HIS A 256 7.41 22.73 5.43
N PRO A 257 8.08 21.71 4.86
CA PRO A 257 8.57 21.77 3.50
C PRO A 257 7.45 21.85 2.48
N VAL A 258 7.81 22.33 1.30
CA VAL A 258 7.00 22.10 0.10
C VAL A 258 6.85 20.59 -0.11
N SER A 259 5.64 20.16 -0.43
CA SER A 259 5.37 18.78 -0.83
C SER A 259 6.41 18.34 -1.88
N PRO A 260 7.19 17.27 -1.64
CA PRO A 260 8.10 16.74 -2.64
C PRO A 260 7.34 16.07 -3.79
N TYR A 261 6.05 15.78 -3.57
CA TYR A 261 5.15 15.14 -4.51
C TYR A 261 4.42 16.15 -5.38
N LYS A 262 4.21 15.77 -6.65
CA LYS A 262 3.25 16.48 -7.51
C LYS A 262 1.83 16.28 -6.98
N PRO A 263 0.88 17.21 -7.25
CA PRO A 263 -0.51 17.07 -6.82
C PRO A 263 -1.24 15.80 -7.29
N SER A 264 -0.71 15.12 -8.31
CA SER A 264 -1.26 13.87 -8.85
C SER A 264 -0.57 12.61 -8.34
N GLU A 265 0.54 12.74 -7.62
CA GLU A 265 1.29 11.62 -7.10
C GLU A 265 0.68 11.16 -5.77
N LEU A 266 0.63 9.84 -5.57
CA LEU A 266 0.16 9.24 -4.35
C LEU A 266 1.29 9.25 -3.31
N TRP A 267 0.95 9.53 -2.07
CA TRP A 267 1.89 9.54 -0.96
C TRP A 267 2.01 8.14 -0.36
N SER A 268 3.22 7.67 -0.05
CA SER A 268 3.39 6.52 0.85
C SER A 268 3.00 6.92 2.28
N LEU A 269 2.51 5.96 3.07
CA LEU A 269 2.04 6.22 4.43
C LEU A 269 3.16 6.78 5.31
N GLN A 270 4.36 6.21 5.21
CA GLN A 270 5.53 6.60 5.99
C GLN A 270 5.93 8.05 5.71
N LYS A 271 5.89 8.48 4.45
CA LYS A 271 6.19 9.87 4.10
C LYS A 271 5.04 10.80 4.45
N ALA A 272 3.79 10.37 4.34
CA ALA A 272 2.68 11.16 4.83
C ALA A 272 2.79 11.41 6.34
N LEU A 273 3.12 10.38 7.13
CA LEU A 273 3.35 10.50 8.56
C LEU A 273 4.50 11.47 8.86
N PHE A 274 5.64 11.27 8.22
CA PHE A 274 6.83 12.10 8.41
C PHE A 274 6.57 13.58 8.09
N TYR A 275 5.90 13.87 6.97
CA TYR A 275 5.63 15.26 6.59
C TYR A 275 4.53 15.90 7.44
N ALA A 276 3.59 15.12 7.96
CA ALA A 276 2.52 15.63 8.82
C ALA A 276 2.98 15.92 10.26
N SER A 277 3.95 15.16 10.76
CA SER A 277 4.26 15.12 12.21
C SER A 277 5.73 14.99 12.57
N GLY A 278 6.63 14.76 11.60
CA GLY A 278 8.04 14.43 11.85
C GLY A 278 8.26 13.02 12.41
N LEU A 279 7.21 12.19 12.46
CA LEU A 279 7.27 10.82 12.98
C LEU A 279 7.65 9.82 11.87
N VAL A 280 8.41 8.79 12.23
CA VAL A 280 8.95 7.79 11.30
C VAL A 280 8.55 6.38 11.74
N ILE A 281 8.20 5.55 10.76
CA ILE A 281 8.00 4.10 10.92
C ILE A 281 9.19 3.38 10.28
N GLU A 282 9.82 2.46 11.00
CA GLU A 282 11.01 1.73 10.55
C GLU A 282 10.61 0.55 9.65
N LYS A 283 10.97 0.60 8.35
CA LYS A 283 10.60 -0.43 7.36
C LYS A 283 11.69 -1.48 7.12
N GLU A 284 12.77 -1.48 7.90
CA GLU A 284 13.97 -2.26 7.59
C GLU A 284 13.74 -3.78 7.60
N CYS A 285 12.81 -4.27 8.42
CA CYS A 285 12.55 -5.70 8.61
C CYS A 285 11.31 -6.25 7.91
N THR A 286 10.69 -5.48 7.01
CA THR A 286 9.30 -5.74 6.57
C THR A 286 9.19 -6.22 5.12
N ARG A 287 10.33 -6.43 4.47
CA ARG A 287 10.34 -6.77 3.04
C ARG A 287 10.17 -8.26 2.76
N SER A 288 10.21 -9.13 3.76
CA SER A 288 10.10 -10.58 3.58
C SER A 288 9.60 -11.26 4.84
N HIS A 289 9.09 -12.49 4.69
CA HIS A 289 8.71 -13.39 5.79
C HIS A 289 7.39 -13.10 6.49
N TRP A 290 6.49 -12.32 5.90
CA TRP A 290 5.13 -12.14 6.43
C TRP A 290 4.33 -13.44 6.45
N ALA A 291 4.72 -14.43 5.63
CA ALA A 291 4.12 -15.77 5.66
C ALA A 291 4.65 -16.66 6.80
N GLN A 292 5.64 -16.19 7.58
CA GLN A 292 6.09 -16.86 8.81
C GLN A 292 5.25 -16.37 9.99
N SER A 293 5.07 -17.22 10.99
CA SER A 293 4.24 -16.85 12.14
C SER A 293 4.95 -15.81 13.00
N LEU A 294 4.18 -14.83 13.46
CA LEU A 294 4.66 -13.76 14.35
C LEU A 294 4.64 -14.17 15.83
N THR A 295 3.88 -15.20 16.21
CA THR A 295 3.77 -15.66 17.61
C THR A 295 4.15 -17.10 17.85
N SER A 296 4.13 -17.94 16.82
CA SER A 296 4.34 -19.38 17.02
C SER A 296 5.78 -19.66 17.45
N THR A 297 5.92 -20.54 18.45
CA THR A 297 7.21 -21.13 18.82
C THR A 297 7.82 -21.95 17.68
N SER A 298 7.02 -22.32 16.68
CA SER A 298 7.46 -23.04 15.48
C SER A 298 7.95 -22.12 14.35
N SER A 299 7.87 -20.80 14.53
CA SER A 299 8.36 -19.83 13.55
C SER A 299 9.87 -19.96 13.36
N SER A 300 10.33 -19.85 12.11
CA SER A 300 11.76 -19.82 11.79
C SER A 300 12.43 -18.47 12.06
N LEU A 301 11.63 -17.45 12.40
CA LEU A 301 12.12 -16.12 12.73
C LEU A 301 12.73 -16.10 14.13
N SER A 302 13.81 -15.33 14.28
CA SER A 302 14.31 -15.01 15.62
C SER A 302 13.28 -14.15 16.38
N TYR A 303 13.24 -14.27 17.71
CA TYR A 303 12.37 -13.45 18.56
C TYR A 303 12.52 -11.94 18.28
N TYR A 304 13.76 -11.47 18.09
CA TYR A 304 14.04 -10.08 17.74
C TYR A 304 13.41 -9.67 16.40
N THR A 305 13.50 -10.52 15.39
CA THR A 305 12.87 -10.28 14.08
C THR A 305 11.35 -10.26 14.18
N GLN A 306 10.76 -11.19 14.92
CA GLN A 306 9.31 -11.22 15.18
C GLN A 306 8.87 -9.90 15.83
N GLN A 307 9.56 -9.47 16.89
CA GLN A 307 9.22 -8.24 17.60
C GLN A 307 9.30 -7.01 16.70
N LYS A 308 10.35 -6.89 15.87
CA LYS A 308 10.45 -5.80 14.88
C LYS A 308 9.30 -5.81 13.86
N MET A 309 8.91 -6.98 13.36
CA MET A 309 7.80 -7.11 12.41
C MET A 309 6.46 -6.77 13.07
N ILE A 310 6.25 -7.21 14.32
CA ILE A 310 5.08 -6.87 15.13
C ILE A 310 5.00 -5.37 15.36
N ASP A 311 6.10 -4.74 15.77
CA ASP A 311 6.15 -3.31 16.04
C ASP A 311 5.86 -2.50 14.78
N TYR A 312 6.47 -2.86 13.65
CA TYR A 312 6.14 -2.23 12.37
C TYR A 312 4.67 -2.39 12.01
N ALA A 313 4.14 -3.62 11.97
CA ALA A 313 2.77 -3.88 11.54
C ALA A 313 1.74 -3.13 12.39
N LYS A 314 2.05 -2.96 13.68
CA LYS A 314 1.25 -2.21 14.62
C LYS A 314 1.34 -0.72 14.32
N GLU A 315 2.55 -0.20 14.17
CA GLU A 315 2.82 1.21 13.87
C GLU A 315 2.20 1.63 12.51
N ASP A 316 2.21 0.74 11.50
CA ASP A 316 1.67 1.00 10.15
C ASP A 316 0.14 1.19 10.21
N VAL A 317 -0.61 0.23 10.74
CA VAL A 317 -2.08 0.36 10.85
C VAL A 317 -2.49 1.51 11.78
N MET A 318 -1.73 1.77 12.86
CA MET A 318 -1.95 2.92 13.74
C MET A 318 -1.74 4.26 13.04
N SER A 319 -0.75 4.33 12.14
CA SER A 319 -0.46 5.55 11.39
C SER A 319 -1.60 5.93 10.45
N VAL A 320 -2.38 4.96 9.97
CA VAL A 320 -3.62 5.22 9.22
C VAL A 320 -4.61 6.02 10.07
N ILE A 321 -4.85 5.61 11.32
CA ILE A 321 -5.74 6.34 12.25
C ILE A 321 -5.15 7.70 12.61
N PHE A 322 -3.84 7.74 12.88
CA PHE A 322 -3.15 8.95 13.25
C PHE A 322 -3.33 10.06 12.20
N LEU A 323 -3.31 9.70 10.91
CA LEU A 323 -3.56 10.63 9.82
C LEU A 323 -5.04 10.82 9.47
N LEU A 324 -5.88 9.82 9.74
CA LEU A 324 -7.32 9.86 9.44
C LEU A 324 -8.00 11.07 10.11
N ARG A 325 -7.80 11.22 11.42
CA ARG A 325 -8.49 12.25 12.20
C ARG A 325 -8.09 13.68 11.78
N PRO A 326 -6.80 14.02 11.61
CA PRO A 326 -6.38 15.28 11.01
C PRO A 326 -7.01 15.55 9.65
N ILE A 327 -7.12 14.53 8.78
CA ILE A 327 -7.75 14.68 7.47
C ILE A 327 -9.25 14.96 7.60
N MET A 328 -9.97 14.26 8.48
CA MET A 328 -11.42 14.38 8.62
C MET A 328 -11.87 15.64 9.35
N GLU A 329 -11.20 15.97 10.45
CA GLU A 329 -11.48 17.16 11.26
C GLU A 329 -10.68 18.39 10.79
N GLN A 330 -9.85 18.20 9.77
CA GLN A 330 -9.06 19.23 9.12
C GLN A 330 -8.11 19.98 10.07
N TRP A 331 -7.39 19.23 10.91
CA TRP A 331 -6.43 19.79 11.86
C TRP A 331 -5.28 20.51 11.14
N THR A 332 -4.71 21.52 11.82
CA THR A 332 -3.45 22.15 11.42
C THR A 332 -2.26 21.33 11.94
N PHE A 333 -1.04 21.62 11.47
CA PHE A 333 0.16 20.96 12.00
C PHE A 333 0.37 21.23 13.50
N THR A 334 0.07 22.45 13.96
CA THR A 334 0.12 22.81 15.38
C THR A 334 -0.85 21.97 16.18
N MET A 335 -2.08 21.78 15.70
CA MET A 335 -3.05 20.89 16.34
C MET A 335 -2.56 19.45 16.41
N ILE A 336 -1.89 18.93 15.36
CA ILE A 336 -1.30 17.58 15.43
C ILE A 336 -0.24 17.51 16.53
N LYS A 337 0.63 18.53 16.62
CA LYS A 337 1.74 18.57 17.57
C LYS A 337 1.28 18.68 19.02
N ASP A 338 0.22 19.46 19.26
CA ASP A 338 -0.24 19.78 20.61
C ASP A 338 -1.23 18.75 21.18
N ARG A 339 -1.70 17.81 20.36
CA ARG A 339 -2.66 16.77 20.78
C ARG A 339 -1.95 15.60 21.44
N THR A 340 -2.56 15.08 22.51
CA THR A 340 -2.12 13.82 23.09
C THR A 340 -2.46 12.69 22.11
N ILE A 341 -1.58 11.70 22.05
CA ILE A 341 -1.74 10.61 21.10
C ILE A 341 -3.05 9.84 21.40
N ASP A 342 -3.42 9.70 22.69
CA ASP A 342 -4.62 9.00 23.16
C ASP A 342 -5.91 9.56 22.56
N GLU A 343 -6.01 10.89 22.43
CA GLU A 343 -7.16 11.54 21.81
C GLU A 343 -7.32 11.10 20.36
N VAL A 344 -6.23 10.82 19.63
CA VAL A 344 -6.28 10.47 18.20
C VAL A 344 -6.94 9.11 17.95
N PHE A 345 -6.85 8.18 18.91
CA PHE A 345 -7.26 6.78 18.71
C PHE A 345 -8.66 6.42 19.19
N MET A 346 -9.40 7.36 19.80
CA MET A 346 -10.79 7.16 20.17
C MET A 346 -11.75 7.38 18.99
N ALA A 347 -12.89 6.69 19.01
CA ALA A 347 -13.95 6.90 18.02
C ALA A 347 -14.41 8.36 18.05
N PHE A 348 -14.44 8.96 16.87
CA PHE A 348 -14.99 10.28 16.63
C PHE A 348 -16.21 10.16 15.71
N GLN A 349 -17.09 11.15 15.75
CA GLN A 349 -18.20 11.19 14.80
C GLN A 349 -17.64 11.43 13.40
N PRO A 350 -17.79 10.48 12.45
CA PRO A 350 -17.21 10.62 11.13
C PRO A 350 -17.80 11.84 10.42
N THR A 351 -17.02 12.92 10.30
CA THR A 351 -17.35 14.03 9.40
C THR A 351 -17.19 13.55 7.96
N LYS A 352 -17.84 14.24 7.01
CA LYS A 352 -17.64 13.90 5.59
C LYS A 352 -16.19 14.18 5.21
N LEU A 353 -15.51 13.18 4.64
CA LEU A 353 -14.17 13.37 4.07
C LEU A 353 -14.17 14.56 3.09
N PRO A 354 -13.06 15.31 3.01
CA PRO A 354 -12.94 16.42 2.06
C PRO A 354 -13.30 15.94 0.66
N THR A 355 -14.20 16.66 0.00
CA THR A 355 -14.64 16.29 -1.34
C THR A 355 -13.44 16.35 -2.27
N LEU A 356 -13.04 15.20 -2.82
CA LEU A 356 -11.97 15.15 -3.80
C LEU A 356 -12.35 16.07 -4.98
N PRO A 357 -11.41 16.91 -5.48
CA PRO A 357 -11.68 17.74 -6.63
C PRO A 357 -12.12 16.82 -7.76
N LYS A 358 -13.36 17.02 -8.23
CA LYS A 358 -13.91 16.23 -9.33
C LYS A 358 -12.87 16.30 -10.45
N PRO A 359 -12.32 15.16 -10.92
CA PRO A 359 -11.29 15.20 -11.94
C PRO A 359 -11.87 16.03 -13.07
N HIS A 360 -11.26 17.19 -13.34
CA HIS A 360 -11.75 18.06 -14.40
C HIS A 360 -11.84 17.18 -15.62
N LYS A 361 -13.08 16.85 -16.04
CA LYS A 361 -13.34 16.08 -17.24
C LYS A 361 -12.87 16.98 -18.37
N LYS A 362 -11.56 17.03 -18.60
CA LYS A 362 -10.98 17.47 -19.86
C LYS A 362 -11.75 16.63 -20.85
N LYS A 363 -12.65 17.27 -21.61
CA LYS A 363 -13.49 16.67 -22.66
C LYS A 363 -12.55 16.18 -23.77
N ASN A 364 -11.69 15.23 -23.44
CA ASN A 364 -11.06 14.36 -24.39
C ASN A 364 -12.22 13.54 -24.91
N LYS A 365 -12.63 13.85 -26.16
CA LYS A 365 -13.50 13.01 -26.98
C LYS A 365 -12.80 11.69 -27.32
N ASN A 366 -12.29 11.00 -26.31
CA ASN A 366 -11.94 9.60 -26.40
C ASN A 366 -13.23 8.82 -26.14
N LYS A 367 -13.44 7.82 -27.00
CA LYS A 367 -14.62 6.95 -27.03
C LYS A 367 -15.00 6.52 -25.62
N ASN A 368 -16.30 6.62 -25.29
CA ASN A 368 -16.89 6.05 -24.08
C ASN A 368 -16.28 4.67 -23.81
N ILE A 369 -15.42 4.59 -22.80
CA ILE A 369 -15.21 3.35 -22.09
C ILE A 369 -16.43 3.28 -21.18
N ASP A 370 -17.35 2.39 -21.56
CA ASP A 370 -18.56 2.10 -20.83
C ASP A 370 -18.19 1.54 -19.45
N LEU A 371 -18.31 2.35 -18.39
CA LEU A 371 -18.06 1.92 -17.02
C LEU A 371 -19.01 0.78 -16.61
N GLY A 372 -20.17 0.63 -17.27
CA GLY A 372 -21.06 -0.52 -17.08
C GLY A 372 -20.46 -1.85 -17.53
N LYS A 373 -19.44 -1.83 -18.42
CA LYS A 373 -18.65 -3.02 -18.78
C LYS A 373 -17.61 -3.38 -17.71
N PHE A 374 -17.12 -2.41 -16.94
CA PHE A 374 -16.15 -2.67 -15.87
C PHE A 374 -16.81 -3.34 -14.65
N SER A 375 -18.04 -2.95 -14.30
CA SER A 375 -18.82 -3.65 -13.27
C SER A 375 -19.23 -5.07 -13.66
N ARG A 376 -19.39 -5.38 -14.96
CA ARG A 376 -19.66 -6.75 -15.43
C ARG A 376 -18.41 -7.65 -15.43
N LEU A 377 -17.21 -7.08 -15.50
CA LEU A 377 -15.94 -7.82 -15.41
C LEU A 377 -15.61 -8.26 -13.98
N LEU A 378 -16.13 -7.55 -12.97
CA LEU A 378 -15.94 -7.91 -11.56
C LEU A 378 -16.90 -9.02 -11.08
N TYR A 379 -18.00 -9.27 -11.79
CA TYR A 379 -19.01 -10.28 -11.41
C TYR A 379 -19.30 -11.34 -12.49
N GLY A 380 -18.65 -11.25 -13.65
CA GLY A 380 -18.78 -12.21 -14.74
C GLY A 380 -17.48 -12.98 -14.93
N ARG A 381 -17.50 -14.30 -14.64
CA ARG A 381 -16.43 -15.23 -15.03
C ARG A 381 -16.25 -15.18 -16.56
N ASP A 382 -15.20 -14.51 -17.01
CA ASP A 382 -14.68 -14.60 -18.37
C ASP A 382 -13.19 -15.01 -18.28
N PRO A 383 -12.80 -16.23 -18.69
CA PRO A 383 -11.45 -16.73 -18.55
C PRO A 383 -10.58 -16.18 -19.69
N GLY A 384 -10.16 -14.91 -19.61
CA GLY A 384 -9.47 -14.32 -20.76
C GLY A 384 -8.71 -13.00 -20.59
N LEU A 385 -8.52 -12.46 -19.38
CA LEU A 385 -7.72 -11.23 -19.18
C LEU A 385 -6.49 -11.53 -18.32
N SER A 386 -5.31 -11.09 -18.76
CA SER A 386 -4.04 -11.39 -18.09
C SER A 386 -3.76 -10.43 -16.92
N ASP A 387 -3.15 -10.97 -15.87
CA ASP A 387 -2.85 -10.35 -14.57
C ASP A 387 -1.95 -9.09 -14.62
N GLU A 388 -1.58 -8.62 -15.82
CA GLU A 388 -0.59 -7.57 -16.03
C GLU A 388 -1.15 -6.14 -15.97
N GLU A 389 -2.48 -5.95 -15.95
CA GLU A 389 -3.10 -4.61 -15.87
C GLU A 389 -3.36 -4.12 -14.43
N ILE A 390 -3.24 -5.00 -13.42
CA ILE A 390 -3.43 -4.66 -12.00
C ILE A 390 -2.11 -4.20 -11.34
N TYR A 391 -0.95 -4.58 -11.90
CA TYR A 391 0.36 -4.53 -11.24
C TYR A 391 1.10 -3.17 -11.30
N LEU A 392 0.54 -2.11 -11.90
CA LEU A 392 1.27 -0.88 -12.22
C LEU A 392 1.19 0.26 -11.17
N CYS A 393 0.52 0.04 -10.03
CA CYS A 393 0.32 1.10 -9.02
C CYS A 393 1.13 0.95 -7.71
N GLN A 394 1.86 -0.15 -7.48
CA GLN A 394 2.47 -0.43 -6.16
C GLN A 394 4.03 -0.39 -6.11
N LEU A 395 4.73 -0.05 -7.19
CA LEU A 395 6.20 -0.19 -7.26
C LEU A 395 6.98 1.12 -7.46
N ILE A 396 6.60 2.19 -6.77
CA ILE A 396 7.43 3.39 -6.63
C ILE A 396 7.70 3.60 -5.14
N GLU A 397 8.81 3.04 -4.65
CA GLU A 397 9.72 3.58 -3.62
C GLU A 397 10.55 2.47 -2.94
N ALA A 398 11.78 2.25 -3.43
CA ALA A 398 12.88 1.66 -2.66
C ALA A 398 14.21 2.06 -3.31
N LYS A 399 14.69 3.28 -3.00
CA LYS A 399 16.10 3.65 -3.15
C LYS A 399 16.38 4.80 -2.20
N ASP A 400 17.19 4.53 -1.17
CA ASP A 400 18.44 5.25 -0.87
C ASP A 400 19.13 4.62 0.36
N SER A 401 20.43 4.92 0.48
CA SER A 401 21.46 4.51 1.45
C SER A 401 21.89 3.03 1.50
N ASN A 402 22.98 2.70 0.80
CA ASN A 402 24.30 2.56 1.46
C ASN A 402 25.39 2.21 0.44
N ASP A 403 26.24 3.19 0.14
CA ASP A 403 27.64 2.96 -0.24
C ASP A 403 28.45 3.28 1.02
N ASN A 404 29.14 2.28 1.57
CA ASN A 404 30.45 2.49 2.18
C ASN A 404 31.29 1.24 2.01
N ASP A 405 32.41 1.48 1.34
CA ASP A 405 33.49 0.60 1.01
C ASP A 405 34.33 0.36 2.27
N VAL A 406 34.47 -0.91 2.70
CA VAL A 406 35.57 -1.33 3.58
C VAL A 406 36.21 -2.55 2.94
N THR A 407 37.41 -2.32 2.45
CA THR A 407 38.35 -3.34 2.01
C THR A 407 39.02 -3.97 3.23
N ALA A 408 38.97 -5.29 3.34
CA ALA A 408 39.98 -6.07 4.06
C ALA A 408 40.00 -7.51 3.53
N ASN A 409 41.03 -7.82 2.74
CA ASN A 409 41.63 -9.14 2.71
C ASN A 409 42.26 -9.41 4.08
N ASP A 410 42.07 -10.57 4.68
CA ASP A 410 43.09 -11.64 4.72
C ASP A 410 42.51 -12.86 5.46
N GLY A 411 43.02 -14.05 5.15
CA GLY A 411 42.44 -15.33 5.52
C GLY A 411 42.81 -15.87 6.90
N GLY A 412 42.34 -17.10 7.14
CA GLY A 412 43.02 -18.02 8.04
C GLY A 412 42.15 -18.71 9.10
N VAL A 413 42.07 -20.03 8.93
CA VAL A 413 42.08 -21.05 9.99
C VAL A 413 40.75 -21.39 10.69
N VAL A 414 40.29 -22.61 10.37
CA VAL A 414 39.35 -23.44 11.11
C VAL A 414 39.98 -23.89 12.44
N PRO A 415 39.23 -23.93 13.55
CA PRO A 415 39.05 -25.23 14.20
C PRO A 415 37.65 -25.47 14.81
N ALA A 416 37.23 -26.73 14.64
CA ALA A 416 36.55 -27.62 15.58
C ALA A 416 35.45 -27.09 16.53
N VAL A 417 34.23 -27.56 16.24
CA VAL A 417 33.26 -28.22 17.15
C VAL A 417 33.61 -28.21 18.64
N ILE A 418 32.79 -27.50 19.43
CA ILE A 418 32.40 -27.90 20.79
C ILE A 418 30.90 -27.60 20.94
N GLU A 419 30.09 -28.65 21.03
CA GLU A 419 28.74 -28.60 21.59
C GLU A 419 28.82 -28.16 23.05
N LYS A 420 28.09 -27.11 23.43
CA LYS A 420 27.71 -26.88 24.82
C LYS A 420 26.23 -26.56 24.94
N SER A 421 25.67 -27.24 25.93
CA SER A 421 24.29 -27.42 26.29
C SER A 421 23.58 -26.14 26.69
N THR A 422 22.32 -26.09 26.29
CA THR A 422 21.24 -25.26 26.78
C THR A 422 20.95 -25.55 28.25
N GLU A 423 21.44 -24.73 29.19
CA GLU A 423 20.95 -24.76 30.60
C GLU A 423 21.24 -23.51 31.46
N GLU A 424 21.77 -22.38 30.93
CA GLU A 424 22.08 -21.19 31.74
C GLU A 424 21.45 -19.89 31.19
N LEU A 425 20.12 -19.80 31.15
CA LEU A 425 19.42 -18.54 30.82
C LEU A 425 18.14 -18.30 31.64
N THR A 426 17.97 -18.99 32.77
CA THR A 426 16.76 -18.93 33.62
C THR A 426 16.98 -18.44 35.06
N GLU A 427 18.03 -17.65 35.34
CA GLU A 427 18.30 -17.14 36.70
C GLU A 427 18.48 -15.61 36.84
N ALA A 428 18.08 -14.82 35.85
CA ALA A 428 18.27 -13.36 35.88
C ALA A 428 16.98 -12.51 35.98
N LEU A 429 15.85 -13.07 36.45
CA LEU A 429 14.55 -12.36 36.50
C LEU A 429 13.72 -12.62 37.77
N GLN A 430 14.39 -12.88 38.90
CA GLN A 430 13.74 -13.11 40.20
C GLN A 430 14.30 -12.23 41.33
N HIS A 431 14.64 -10.99 41.01
CA HIS A 431 14.92 -9.95 42.02
C HIS A 431 14.20 -8.67 41.63
N ASP A 432 12.91 -8.62 41.96
CA ASP A 432 12.16 -7.38 42.19
C ASP A 432 10.78 -7.78 42.69
N LEU A 433 10.69 -8.11 43.98
CA LEU A 433 9.51 -8.01 44.84
C LEU A 433 9.92 -8.50 46.24
N ILE A 434 9.50 -7.75 47.26
CA ILE A 434 9.67 -7.95 48.71
C ILE A 434 10.85 -7.19 49.32
N ASP A 435 10.60 -5.94 49.72
CA ASP A 435 11.00 -5.45 51.04
C ASP A 435 10.05 -4.33 51.53
N SER A 436 9.25 -4.63 52.56
CA SER A 436 8.66 -3.71 53.56
C SER A 436 7.60 -4.45 54.39
N SER A 437 8.05 -5.36 55.24
CA SER A 437 7.57 -5.46 56.62
C SER A 437 8.55 -4.60 57.46
N ASP A 438 8.21 -3.87 58.51
CA ASP A 438 7.30 -4.10 59.62
C ASP A 438 6.86 -2.72 60.18
N ASP A 439 5.65 -2.62 60.71
CA ASP A 439 5.48 -2.20 62.11
C ASP A 439 4.04 -2.43 62.60
N GLU A 440 3.99 -3.11 63.74
CA GLU A 440 2.84 -3.54 64.53
C GLU A 440 1.90 -2.39 64.94
N LEU A 441 0.61 -2.67 65.14
CA LEU A 441 -0.02 -2.75 66.48
C LEU A 441 -1.57 -2.76 66.42
N LEU A 442 -2.09 -3.77 67.12
CA LEU A 442 -3.30 -3.79 67.97
C LEU A 442 -4.71 -3.92 67.36
N CYS A 443 -5.24 -5.13 67.63
CA CYS A 443 -6.52 -5.40 68.32
C CYS A 443 -7.85 -5.15 67.59
N GLY A 444 -8.64 -6.23 67.51
CA GLY A 444 -10.07 -6.14 67.84
C GLY A 444 -11.03 -6.84 66.89
N ASN A 445 -11.22 -8.13 67.13
CA ASN A 445 -12.52 -8.81 67.32
C ASN A 445 -13.70 -8.64 66.34
N ASP A 446 -14.17 -9.83 65.94
CA ASP A 446 -15.56 -10.29 65.93
C ASP A 446 -16.49 -9.90 64.76
N GLU A 447 -16.72 -10.93 63.93
CA GLU A 447 -18.02 -11.50 63.55
C GLU A 447 -19.27 -10.61 63.39
N LEU A 448 -20.06 -11.02 62.37
CA LEU A 448 -21.53 -11.01 62.34
C LEU A 448 -22.21 -9.78 61.70
N ASN A 449 -22.60 -9.88 60.43
CA ASN A 449 -24.01 -10.15 60.06
C ASN A 449 -24.25 -10.02 58.55
N ALA A 450 -25.02 -10.99 58.05
CA ALA A 450 -25.75 -10.90 56.80
C ALA A 450 -26.94 -9.92 56.95
N ALA A 451 -27.39 -9.42 55.78
CA ALA A 451 -28.79 -9.11 55.40
C ALA A 451 -29.08 -7.67 54.95
N ILE A 452 -29.47 -7.58 53.67
CA ILE A 452 -30.65 -6.87 53.13
C ILE A 452 -30.73 -5.34 53.36
N GLN A 453 -30.62 -4.56 52.28
CA GLN A 453 -31.74 -3.72 51.81
C GLN A 453 -31.50 -3.09 50.42
N GLU A 454 -32.45 -3.37 49.52
CA GLU A 454 -32.79 -2.54 48.37
C GLU A 454 -33.33 -1.17 48.83
N GLN A 455 -32.97 -0.09 48.13
CA GLN A 455 -33.74 1.15 47.95
C GLN A 455 -33.08 1.91 46.79
N GLN A 456 -33.68 1.92 45.59
CA GLN A 456 -34.64 2.94 45.11
C GLN A 456 -34.28 4.36 45.55
N PHE A 457 -33.87 5.19 44.57
CA PHE A 457 -34.03 6.64 44.64
C PHE A 457 -34.80 7.10 43.41
N ASP A 458 -36.04 7.53 43.66
CA ASP A 458 -36.83 8.36 42.78
C ASP A 458 -36.39 9.83 42.87
N GLN A 459 -36.50 10.49 41.72
CA GLN A 459 -37.03 11.83 41.49
C GLN A 459 -36.90 12.88 42.61
N VAL A 460 -36.18 13.96 42.29
CA VAL A 460 -36.47 15.29 42.82
C VAL A 460 -36.64 16.24 41.64
N GLU A 461 -37.86 16.73 41.52
CA GLU A 461 -38.28 17.91 40.76
C GLU A 461 -37.51 19.14 41.23
N ASN A 462 -37.20 20.07 40.32
CA ASN A 462 -37.14 21.48 40.69
C ASN A 462 -37.59 22.37 39.53
N GLU A 463 -38.63 23.11 39.87
CA GLU A 463 -39.34 24.21 39.22
C GLU A 463 -38.40 25.30 38.66
N SER A 464 -38.61 25.75 37.42
CA SER A 464 -39.42 26.93 37.05
C SER A 464 -38.90 28.25 37.62
N THR A 465 -38.35 29.09 36.73
CA THR A 465 -38.48 30.55 36.86
C THR A 465 -38.40 31.19 35.48
N ASP A 466 -39.57 31.65 35.02
CA ASP A 466 -39.77 32.57 33.91
C ASP A 466 -39.13 33.93 34.22
N VAL A 467 -38.41 34.50 33.24
CA VAL A 467 -38.15 35.94 33.17
C VAL A 467 -38.37 36.39 31.72
N ASP A 468 -39.54 37.01 31.52
CA ASP A 468 -39.89 37.80 30.35
C ASP A 468 -38.98 39.03 30.23
N LEU A 469 -38.35 39.22 29.06
CA LEU A 469 -37.78 40.50 28.65
C LEU A 469 -38.27 40.86 27.24
N ILE A 470 -39.29 41.71 27.26
CA ILE A 470 -39.92 42.39 26.12
C ILE A 470 -38.96 43.46 25.60
N LEU A 471 -38.56 43.39 24.32
CA LEU A 471 -38.05 44.52 23.57
C LEU A 471 -38.90 44.75 22.31
N ASN A 472 -39.72 45.79 22.40
CA ASN A 472 -40.50 46.39 21.33
C ASN A 472 -39.59 47.04 20.28
N VAL A 473 -39.67 46.61 19.02
CA VAL A 473 -39.27 47.42 17.86
C VAL A 473 -40.32 47.26 16.75
N LYS A 474 -40.95 48.38 16.38
CA LYS A 474 -41.95 48.52 15.30
C LYS A 474 -41.37 48.21 13.92
N PRO A 475 -42.16 47.66 12.97
CA PRO A 475 -41.82 47.69 11.55
C PRO A 475 -42.69 48.72 10.81
N ASP A 476 -42.09 49.77 10.27
CA ASP A 476 -42.72 50.62 9.25
C ASP A 476 -41.63 51.24 8.36
N THR A 477 -41.32 50.61 7.22
CA THR A 477 -41.03 51.33 5.96
C THR A 477 -41.01 50.35 4.77
N PRO A 478 -41.72 50.63 3.67
CA PRO A 478 -41.62 49.82 2.45
C PRO A 478 -40.35 50.19 1.68
N ILE A 479 -39.47 49.22 1.45
CA ILE A 479 -38.33 49.37 0.54
C ILE A 479 -38.83 49.11 -0.89
N GLU A 480 -38.80 50.18 -1.68
CA GLU A 480 -39.02 50.22 -3.12
C GLU A 480 -38.00 49.31 -3.83
N GLN A 481 -38.49 48.23 -4.47
CA GLN A 481 -37.65 47.33 -5.25
C GLN A 481 -37.35 47.96 -6.62
N ALA A 482 -36.13 48.46 -6.79
CA ALA A 482 -35.58 48.81 -8.10
C ALA A 482 -35.40 47.54 -8.97
N PRO A 483 -35.72 47.59 -10.28
CA PRO A 483 -35.67 46.42 -11.15
C PRO A 483 -34.21 46.02 -11.44
N GLN A 484 -33.79 44.87 -10.90
CA GLN A 484 -32.53 44.23 -11.27
C GLN A 484 -32.62 43.69 -12.71
N GLN A 485 -31.99 44.41 -13.64
CA GLN A 485 -31.75 43.93 -14.99
C GLN A 485 -30.74 42.78 -14.98
N GLN A 486 -31.21 41.55 -15.27
CA GLN A 486 -30.36 40.41 -15.56
C GLN A 486 -29.61 40.63 -16.87
N ILE A 487 -28.35 41.03 -16.80
CA ILE A 487 -27.44 41.02 -17.94
C ILE A 487 -27.07 39.56 -18.24
N GLN A 488 -27.82 38.93 -19.15
CA GLN A 488 -27.44 37.65 -19.76
C GLN A 488 -26.20 37.84 -20.64
N HIS A 489 -25.01 37.56 -20.12
CA HIS A 489 -23.82 37.35 -20.94
C HIS A 489 -23.96 36.06 -21.76
N LYS A 490 -24.68 36.13 -22.89
CA LYS A 490 -24.61 35.13 -23.97
C LYS A 490 -23.20 35.17 -24.55
N SER A 491 -22.30 34.34 -24.04
CA SER A 491 -21.02 34.09 -24.70
C SER A 491 -21.32 33.43 -26.05
N VAL A 492 -21.27 34.20 -27.12
CA VAL A 492 -21.32 33.71 -28.51
C VAL A 492 -20.05 32.89 -28.71
N ARG A 493 -20.11 31.59 -28.40
CA ARG A 493 -19.07 30.63 -28.77
C ARG A 493 -19.13 30.48 -30.29
N LEU A 494 -18.34 31.30 -30.99
CA LEU A 494 -18.04 31.13 -32.41
C LEU A 494 -17.73 29.65 -32.64
N GLY A 495 -18.66 28.96 -33.31
CA GLY A 495 -18.62 27.53 -33.52
C GLY A 495 -17.42 27.19 -34.38
N ARG A 496 -16.29 26.83 -33.75
CA ARG A 496 -15.14 26.27 -34.48
C ARG A 496 -15.64 25.07 -35.28
N ALA A 497 -15.67 25.20 -36.60
CA ALA A 497 -16.10 24.18 -37.53
C ALA A 497 -15.51 22.81 -37.12
N ARG A 498 -16.38 21.83 -36.93
CA ARG A 498 -15.96 20.48 -36.54
C ARG A 498 -15.05 19.94 -37.63
N ARG A 499 -13.76 19.81 -37.32
CA ARG A 499 -12.78 19.18 -38.22
C ARG A 499 -13.29 17.80 -38.66
N SER A 500 -13.24 17.53 -39.96
CA SER A 500 -13.74 16.31 -40.57
C SER A 500 -13.07 15.06 -39.97
N SER A 501 -13.77 13.92 -40.03
CA SER A 501 -13.24 12.62 -39.60
C SER A 501 -11.94 12.26 -40.33
N ALA A 502 -11.84 12.61 -41.61
CA ALA A 502 -10.64 12.44 -42.44
C ALA A 502 -9.44 13.19 -41.87
N TRP A 503 -9.61 14.46 -41.47
CA TRP A 503 -8.54 15.26 -40.87
C TRP A 503 -8.03 14.66 -39.55
N LYS A 504 -8.94 14.13 -38.71
CA LYS A 504 -8.55 13.43 -37.47
C LYS A 504 -7.75 12.15 -37.77
N LYS A 505 -8.18 11.37 -38.75
CA LYS A 505 -7.47 10.14 -39.19
C LYS A 505 -6.08 10.47 -39.70
N HIS A 506 -5.94 11.52 -40.53
CA HIS A 506 -4.66 12.02 -41.01
C HIS A 506 -3.73 12.44 -39.87
N ASN A 507 -4.21 13.24 -38.92
CA ASN A 507 -3.38 13.70 -37.80
C ASN A 507 -3.01 12.60 -36.82
N ASN A 508 -3.89 11.64 -36.58
CA ASN A 508 -3.55 10.46 -35.80
C ASN A 508 -2.48 9.62 -36.51
N LYS A 509 -2.58 9.44 -37.83
CA LYS A 509 -1.54 8.77 -38.64
C LYS A 509 -0.21 9.53 -38.54
N LYS A 510 -0.22 10.86 -38.69
CA LYS A 510 0.98 11.71 -38.54
C LYS A 510 1.60 11.57 -37.14
N ARG A 511 0.80 11.71 -36.08
CA ARG A 511 1.26 11.57 -34.69
C ARG A 511 1.83 10.18 -34.40
N ASN A 512 1.18 9.12 -34.90
CA ASN A 512 1.67 7.75 -34.75
C ASN A 512 2.96 7.51 -35.52
N ASN A 513 3.11 8.09 -36.72
CA ASN A 513 4.35 8.03 -37.49
C ASN A 513 5.48 8.77 -36.78
N THR A 514 5.23 9.94 -36.20
CA THR A 514 6.22 10.66 -35.37
C THR A 514 6.60 9.83 -34.14
N LYS A 515 5.63 9.25 -33.43
CA LYS A 515 5.90 8.35 -32.30
C LYS A 515 6.71 7.12 -32.70
N LYS A 516 6.42 6.52 -33.86
CA LYS A 516 7.19 5.40 -34.42
C LYS A 516 8.62 5.83 -34.75
N LYS A 517 8.81 6.94 -35.47
CA LYS A 517 10.15 7.48 -35.79
C LYS A 517 10.95 7.75 -34.51
N ASN A 518 10.34 8.36 -33.50
CA ASN A 518 11.02 8.65 -32.24
C ASN A 518 11.33 7.38 -31.42
N ARG A 519 10.44 6.38 -31.45
CA ARG A 519 10.63 5.10 -30.74
C ARG A 519 11.87 4.35 -31.22
N TYR A 520 12.22 4.45 -32.50
CA TYR A 520 13.39 3.79 -33.10
C TYR A 520 14.58 4.73 -33.32
N ARG A 521 14.58 5.91 -32.69
CA ARG A 521 15.69 6.86 -32.85
C ARG A 521 16.95 6.42 -32.12
N TYR A 522 16.80 5.81 -30.94
CA TYR A 522 17.90 5.34 -30.10
C TYR A 522 17.67 3.86 -29.80
N PHE A 523 18.57 3.01 -30.25
CA PHE A 523 18.47 1.57 -30.03
C PHE A 523 19.84 0.91 -30.03
N ILE A 524 19.91 -0.22 -29.34
CA ILE A 524 21.08 -1.11 -29.34
C ILE A 524 20.66 -2.50 -29.81
N LYS A 525 21.59 -3.19 -30.48
CA LYS A 525 21.40 -4.53 -31.03
C LYS A 525 22.34 -5.51 -30.32
N PHE A 526 21.81 -6.66 -29.92
CA PHE A 526 22.58 -7.77 -29.37
C PHE A 526 22.29 -9.06 -30.14
N ASP A 527 23.30 -9.90 -30.28
CA ASP A 527 23.06 -11.30 -30.60
C ASP A 527 22.38 -11.96 -29.41
N TYR A 528 21.30 -12.70 -29.64
CA TYR A 528 20.49 -13.26 -28.56
C TYR A 528 20.14 -14.72 -28.79
N TYR A 529 20.09 -15.48 -27.70
CA TYR A 529 19.66 -16.88 -27.75
C TYR A 529 18.14 -16.94 -27.85
N ASN A 530 17.59 -17.58 -28.90
CA ASN A 530 16.15 -17.60 -29.17
C ASN A 530 15.26 -18.13 -28.02
N ARG A 531 15.81 -18.89 -27.06
CA ARG A 531 15.08 -19.35 -25.87
C ARG A 531 14.99 -18.31 -24.76
N PHE A 532 15.58 -17.12 -24.92
CA PHE A 532 15.54 -16.06 -23.92
C PHE A 532 14.13 -15.42 -23.86
N PRO A 533 13.33 -15.64 -22.79
CA PRO A 533 11.99 -15.09 -22.74
C PRO A 533 12.03 -13.57 -22.63
N LYS A 534 11.16 -12.87 -23.37
CA LYS A 534 11.09 -11.39 -23.30
C LYS A 534 10.88 -10.87 -21.88
N LYS A 535 10.14 -11.61 -21.04
CA LYS A 535 9.96 -11.29 -19.61
C LYS A 535 11.30 -11.26 -18.86
N LEU A 536 12.16 -12.25 -19.09
CA LEU A 536 13.48 -12.35 -18.47
C LEU A 536 14.43 -11.22 -18.95
N ILE A 537 14.40 -10.90 -20.25
CA ILE A 537 15.18 -9.77 -20.80
C ILE A 537 14.81 -8.48 -20.09
N ARG A 538 13.51 -8.20 -19.89
CA ARG A 538 13.07 -7.00 -19.17
C ARG A 538 13.50 -7.01 -17.70
N LYS A 539 13.47 -8.16 -17.01
CA LYS A 539 14.01 -8.29 -15.63
C LYS A 539 15.49 -7.92 -15.60
N ILE A 540 16.29 -8.41 -16.54
CA ILE A 540 17.73 -8.08 -16.64
C ILE A 540 17.95 -6.59 -16.90
N LEU A 541 17.21 -5.99 -17.84
CA LEU A 541 17.36 -4.56 -18.13
C LEU A 541 17.03 -3.69 -16.92
N ARG A 542 15.99 -4.06 -16.14
CA ARG A 542 15.67 -3.39 -14.87
C ARG A 542 16.76 -3.59 -13.83
N TYR A 543 17.30 -4.80 -13.70
CA TYR A 543 18.40 -5.11 -12.78
C TYR A 543 19.64 -4.22 -13.04
N TYR A 544 19.95 -3.93 -14.30
CA TYR A 544 21.03 -3.01 -14.69
C TYR A 544 20.63 -1.54 -14.74
N ASN A 545 19.43 -1.18 -14.27
CA ASN A 545 18.88 0.18 -14.31
C ASN A 545 18.90 0.81 -15.73
N ILE A 546 18.54 0.03 -16.75
CA ILE A 546 18.45 0.51 -18.13
C ILE A 546 17.02 0.96 -18.44
N GLU A 547 16.84 2.27 -18.70
CA GLU A 547 15.56 2.82 -19.17
C GLU A 547 15.29 2.42 -20.64
N PHE A 548 14.38 1.48 -20.86
CA PHE A 548 13.98 1.03 -22.20
C PHE A 548 12.53 1.38 -22.54
N THR A 549 12.26 1.64 -23.83
CA THR A 549 10.92 1.92 -24.36
C THR A 549 10.25 0.67 -24.94
N HIS A 550 11.03 -0.21 -25.56
CA HIS A 550 10.54 -1.47 -26.13
C HIS A 550 11.69 -2.47 -26.33
N VAL A 551 11.32 -3.75 -26.41
CA VAL A 551 12.23 -4.86 -26.69
C VAL A 551 11.60 -5.67 -27.82
N LYS A 552 12.30 -5.80 -28.95
CA LYS A 552 11.82 -6.50 -30.15
C LYS A 552 12.94 -7.36 -30.73
N GLU A 553 12.56 -8.37 -31.50
CA GLU A 553 13.46 -9.06 -32.41
C GLU A 553 13.46 -8.32 -33.76
N ASP A 554 14.65 -8.13 -34.31
CA ASP A 554 14.89 -7.59 -35.65
C ASP A 554 14.88 -8.70 -36.71
N ASP A 555 14.86 -8.35 -37.98
CA ASP A 555 14.75 -9.30 -39.10
C ASP A 555 15.96 -10.25 -39.16
N ASP A 556 17.12 -9.81 -38.68
CA ASP A 556 18.35 -10.61 -38.53
C ASP A 556 18.36 -11.53 -37.29
N LYS A 557 17.21 -11.73 -36.62
CA LYS A 557 17.09 -12.45 -35.33
C LYS A 557 18.02 -11.90 -34.24
N ARG A 558 18.23 -10.58 -34.25
CA ARG A 558 18.94 -9.85 -33.19
C ARG A 558 17.96 -9.20 -32.23
N LEU A 559 18.36 -9.10 -30.97
CA LEU A 559 17.57 -8.39 -29.96
C LEU A 559 17.78 -6.89 -30.12
N LEU A 560 16.70 -6.17 -30.41
CA LEU A 560 16.65 -4.72 -30.49
C LEU A 560 16.02 -4.16 -29.21
N ILE A 561 16.79 -3.37 -28.47
CA ILE A 561 16.33 -2.65 -27.28
C ILE A 561 16.26 -1.17 -27.63
N GLY A 562 15.05 -0.62 -27.66
CA GLY A 562 14.85 0.81 -27.91
C GLY A 562 14.92 1.61 -26.62
N LEU A 563 15.56 2.77 -26.67
CA LEU A 563 15.91 3.59 -25.51
C LEU A 563 15.27 4.99 -25.62
N LYS A 564 15.16 5.68 -24.49
CA LYS A 564 14.37 6.92 -24.39
C LYS A 564 15.08 8.12 -25.04
N ASN A 565 16.40 8.22 -24.88
CA ASN A 565 17.26 9.28 -25.40
C ASN A 565 18.69 8.73 -25.66
N SER A 566 19.58 9.58 -26.16
CA SER A 566 20.98 9.22 -26.47
C SER A 566 21.82 8.91 -25.23
N GLU A 567 21.53 9.56 -24.11
CA GLU A 567 22.23 9.32 -22.84
C GLU A 567 21.97 7.90 -22.31
N CYS A 568 20.70 7.46 -22.33
CA CYS A 568 20.33 6.08 -22.02
C CYS A 568 21.00 5.07 -22.97
N GLU A 569 21.24 5.45 -24.24
CA GLU A 569 21.99 4.60 -25.19
C GLU A 569 23.45 4.41 -24.79
N GLN A 570 24.14 5.49 -24.46
CA GLN A 570 25.53 5.42 -24.01
C GLN A 570 25.63 4.64 -22.70
N ASP A 571 24.71 4.89 -21.76
CA ASP A 571 24.68 4.18 -20.48
C ASP A 571 24.43 2.67 -20.66
N ALA A 572 23.48 2.31 -21.51
CA ALA A 572 23.22 0.90 -21.83
C ALA A 572 24.41 0.22 -22.51
N ARG A 573 25.13 0.91 -23.40
CA ARG A 573 26.35 0.36 -24.04
C ARG A 573 27.48 0.13 -23.03
N ARG A 574 27.58 0.95 -21.98
CA ARG A 574 28.58 0.78 -20.90
C ARG A 574 28.25 -0.39 -19.98
N LYS A 575 26.97 -0.54 -19.63
CA LYS A 575 26.51 -1.52 -18.62
C LYS A 575 26.22 -2.91 -19.19
N LEU A 576 25.78 -3.00 -20.44
CA LEU A 576 25.38 -4.27 -21.06
C LEU A 576 26.50 -4.83 -21.93
N SER A 577 27.05 -5.98 -21.52
CA SER A 577 28.03 -6.72 -22.33
C SER A 577 27.38 -7.32 -23.59
N SER A 578 28.13 -7.37 -24.70
CA SER A 578 27.70 -7.96 -25.97
C SER A 578 27.28 -9.43 -25.84
N SER A 579 27.87 -10.16 -24.89
CA SER A 579 27.58 -11.57 -24.62
C SER A 579 26.41 -11.79 -23.66
N MET A 580 25.80 -10.74 -23.10
CA MET A 580 24.83 -10.84 -22.02
C MET A 580 23.58 -11.65 -22.39
N PHE A 581 23.14 -11.59 -23.65
CA PHE A 581 21.94 -12.27 -24.11
C PHE A 581 22.22 -13.56 -24.91
N ASN A 582 23.46 -14.05 -24.89
CA ASN A 582 23.81 -15.31 -25.54
C ASN A 582 23.36 -16.53 -24.71
N ARG A 583 23.69 -17.74 -25.18
CA ARG A 583 23.31 -19.00 -24.53
C ARG A 583 23.82 -19.10 -23.08
N ASN A 584 25.03 -18.62 -22.80
CA ASN A 584 25.61 -18.67 -21.45
C ASN A 584 24.92 -17.66 -20.52
N GLY A 585 24.66 -16.45 -21.02
CA GLY A 585 23.88 -15.44 -20.32
C GLY A 585 22.48 -15.96 -19.96
N TYR A 586 21.82 -16.69 -20.86
CA TYR A 586 20.52 -17.29 -20.59
C TYR A 586 20.53 -18.20 -19.37
N PHE A 587 21.48 -19.15 -19.27
CA PHE A 587 21.54 -20.05 -18.11
C PHE A 587 21.89 -19.31 -16.83
N HIS A 588 22.82 -18.36 -16.89
CA HIS A 588 23.18 -17.52 -15.75
C HIS A 588 21.96 -16.76 -15.20
N TYR A 589 21.26 -16.02 -16.06
CA TYR A 589 20.12 -15.20 -15.64
C TYR A 589 18.86 -16.00 -15.35
N ARG A 590 18.67 -17.16 -15.99
CA ARG A 590 17.59 -18.08 -15.60
C ARG A 590 17.81 -18.63 -14.20
N ARG A 591 19.04 -18.97 -13.81
CA ARG A 591 19.33 -19.38 -12.42
C ARG A 591 19.11 -18.23 -11.44
N LYS A 592 19.47 -17.00 -11.84
CA LYS A 592 19.35 -15.81 -10.99
C LYS A 592 17.93 -15.28 -10.82
N PHE A 593 17.07 -15.38 -11.85
CA PHE A 593 15.76 -14.73 -11.89
C PHE A 593 14.59 -15.66 -12.27
N GLY A 594 14.85 -16.96 -12.42
CA GLY A 594 13.90 -17.94 -12.97
C GLY A 594 13.01 -18.63 -11.94
N HIS A 595 12.81 -17.99 -10.78
CA HIS A 595 11.75 -18.32 -9.84
C HIS A 595 10.59 -17.36 -10.07
#